data_AF-A0A5B8R538-F1
#
_entry.id   AF-A0A5B8R538-F1
#
_cell.length_a   1.000
_cell.length_b   1.000
_cell.length_c   1.000
_cell.angle_alpha   90.00
_cell.angle_beta   90.00
_cell.angle_gamma   90.00
#
_symmetry.space_group_name_H-M   'P 1'
#
loop_
_entity.id
_entity.type
_entity.pdbx_description
1 polymer ?
#
loop_
_entity_poly.entity_id
_entity_poly.type
_entity_poly.pdbx_seq_one_letter_code
_entity_poly.pdbx_strand_id
1 'polypeptide(L)'
;MFVDEQFLRVAEELGWDINSQIAKLEEFAELFGMSARLDMHLERRGVTGSARRDLKLVRNVYLEFVESMGNRGAMNHFLRNEMRLAAEAARAAEQAARETPAVPQAPAHHGWFARLRRRMQARA
;
A
#
# COMPACT_ATOMS: atom_id res chain seq x y z
N MET A 1 15.63 -5.03 19.44
CA MET A 1 15.00 -4.73 18.15
C MET A 1 14.56 -3.29 18.18
N PHE A 2 15.09 -2.50 17.26
CA PHE A 2 14.77 -1.10 17.09
C PHE A 2 13.41 -0.94 16.37
N VAL A 3 12.80 0.23 16.45
CA VAL A 3 11.44 0.42 15.90
C VAL A 3 11.47 0.42 14.39
N ASP A 4 12.53 0.99 13.82
CA ASP A 4 12.81 0.99 12.39
C ASP A 4 12.93 -0.42 11.81
N GLU A 5 13.71 -1.31 12.43
CA GLU A 5 13.88 -2.70 12.01
C GLU A 5 12.56 -3.45 11.96
N GLN A 6 11.75 -3.31 13.02
CA GLN A 6 10.47 -3.99 13.10
C GLN A 6 9.47 -3.44 12.09
N PHE A 7 9.40 -2.12 11.94
CA PHE A 7 8.54 -1.47 10.96
C PHE A 7 8.90 -1.92 9.54
N LEU A 8 10.18 -1.89 9.17
CA LEU A 8 10.64 -2.27 7.84
C LEU A 8 10.39 -3.74 7.55
N ARG A 9 10.54 -4.62 8.54
CA ARG A 9 10.20 -6.05 8.40
C ARG A 9 8.71 -6.25 8.12
N VAL A 10 7.83 -5.57 8.85
CA VAL A 10 6.37 -5.65 8.63
C VAL A 10 6.00 -5.05 7.27
N ALA A 11 6.64 -3.93 6.90
CA ALA A 11 6.45 -3.32 5.59
C ALA A 11 6.83 -4.27 4.46
N GLU A 12 7.94 -4.99 4.58
CA GLU A 12 8.35 -6.02 3.62
C GLU A 12 7.33 -7.17 3.56
N GLU A 13 6.92 -7.69 4.72
CA GLU A 13 5.95 -8.79 4.83
C GLU A 13 4.59 -8.44 4.21
N LEU A 14 4.15 -7.20 4.36
CA LEU A 14 2.90 -6.69 3.80
C LEU A 14 3.04 -6.11 2.39
N GLY A 15 4.25 -6.13 1.81
CA GLY A 15 4.50 -5.61 0.47
C GLY A 15 4.31 -4.09 0.34
N TRP A 16 4.51 -3.33 1.42
CA TRP A 16 4.38 -1.88 1.41
C TRP A 16 5.54 -1.22 0.68
N ASP A 17 5.20 -0.48 -0.38
CA ASP A 17 6.15 0.41 -1.04
C ASP A 17 6.48 1.64 -0.17
N ILE A 18 7.40 2.48 -0.65
CA ILE A 18 7.85 3.65 0.11
C ILE A 18 6.74 4.66 0.40
N ASN A 19 5.75 4.79 -0.50
CA ASN A 19 4.61 5.69 -0.27
C ASN A 19 3.69 5.11 0.81
N SER A 20 3.39 3.81 0.75
CA SER A 20 2.62 3.13 1.79
C SER A 20 3.31 3.21 3.15
N GLN A 21 4.64 3.05 3.20
CA GLN A 21 5.40 3.19 4.43
C GLN A 21 5.25 4.59 5.05
N ILE A 22 5.38 5.65 4.26
CA ILE A 22 5.18 7.04 4.72
C ILE A 22 3.75 7.24 5.20
N ALA A 23 2.76 6.83 4.41
CA ALA A 23 1.35 6.96 4.75
C ALA A 23 1.01 6.25 6.07
N LYS A 24 1.59 5.07 6.32
CA LYS A 24 1.37 4.32 7.57
C LYS A 24 2.02 5.00 8.78
N LEU A 25 3.14 5.69 8.60
CA LEU A 25 3.77 6.49 9.65
C LEU A 25 2.95 7.77 9.95
N GLU A 26 2.35 8.37 8.93
CA GLU A 26 1.44 9.50 9.08
C GLU A 26 0.13 9.09 9.76
N GLU A 27 -0.46 7.97 9.36
CA GLU A 27 -1.63 7.37 10.00
C GLU A 27 -1.34 7.05 11.47
N PHE A 28 -0.19 6.45 11.76
CA PHE A 28 0.25 6.25 13.14
C PHE A 28 0.32 7.58 13.89
N ALA A 29 0.95 8.62 13.34
CA ALA A 29 1.02 9.91 13.99
C ALA A 29 -0.37 10.53 14.20
N GLU A 30 -1.30 10.38 13.26
CA GLU A 30 -2.68 10.85 13.38
C GLU A 30 -3.43 10.15 14.51
N LEU A 31 -3.38 8.82 14.58
CA LEU A 31 -4.04 8.01 15.61
C LEU A 31 -3.64 8.40 17.04
N PHE A 32 -2.42 8.91 17.22
CA PHE A 32 -1.89 9.33 18.51
C PHE A 32 -1.83 10.86 18.68
N GLY A 33 -2.40 11.65 17.76
CA GLY A 33 -2.48 13.11 17.87
C GLY A 33 -1.13 13.83 17.71
N MET A 34 -0.24 13.27 16.91
CA MET A 34 1.16 13.70 16.76
C MET A 34 1.48 14.26 15.37
N SER A 35 0.53 14.34 14.44
CA SER A 35 0.77 14.77 13.05
C SER A 35 1.48 16.13 12.97
N ALA A 36 1.04 17.13 13.74
CA ALA A 36 1.70 18.44 13.77
C ALA A 36 3.15 18.36 14.28
N ARG A 37 3.43 17.47 15.24
CA ARG A 37 4.79 17.28 15.78
C ARG A 37 5.69 16.53 14.81
N LEU A 38 5.11 15.62 14.02
CA LEU A 38 5.78 14.88 12.96
C LEU A 38 6.25 15.85 11.85
N ASP A 39 5.37 16.75 11.39
CA ASP A 39 5.71 17.79 10.41
C ASP A 39 6.78 18.73 10.93
N MET A 40 6.64 19.23 12.17
CA MET A 40 7.68 20.03 12.82
C MET A 40 9.00 19.27 12.98
N HIS A 41 8.97 17.93 13.04
CA HIS A 41 10.19 17.13 13.10
C HIS A 41 10.92 17.12 11.75
N LEU A 42 10.20 16.98 10.63
CA LEU A 42 10.79 17.13 9.29
C LEU A 42 11.47 18.49 9.12
N GLU A 43 10.78 19.57 9.49
CA GLU A 43 11.32 20.93 9.38
C GLU A 43 12.57 21.11 10.23
N ARG A 44 12.56 20.64 11.48
CA ARG A 44 13.73 20.68 12.37
C ARG A 44 14.92 19.88 11.83
N ARG A 45 14.67 18.84 11.03
CA ARG A 45 15.71 18.06 10.36
C ARG A 45 16.11 18.62 8.99
N GLY A 46 15.58 19.78 8.61
CA GLY A 46 15.88 20.44 7.34
C GLY A 46 15.21 19.80 6.13
N VAL A 47 14.28 18.85 6.33
CA VAL A 47 13.57 18.16 5.24
C VAL A 47 12.40 19.03 4.78
N THR A 48 12.73 20.01 3.94
CA THR A 48 11.78 21.01 3.43
C THR A 48 11.90 21.14 1.91
N GLY A 49 10.88 21.71 1.27
CA GLY A 49 10.89 21.99 -0.17
C GLY A 49 11.21 20.75 -1.02
N SER A 50 12.25 20.84 -1.84
CA SER A 50 12.67 19.75 -2.73
C SER A 50 13.16 18.51 -1.98
N ALA A 51 13.66 18.63 -0.75
CA ALA A 51 14.10 17.48 0.05
C ALA A 51 12.94 16.55 0.42
N ARG A 52 11.70 17.07 0.52
CA ARG A 52 10.50 16.24 0.71
C ARG A 52 10.20 15.30 -0.47
N ARG A 53 10.85 15.49 -1.63
CA ARG A 53 10.74 14.57 -2.77
C ARG A 53 11.59 13.30 -2.58
N ASP A 54 12.57 13.32 -1.67
CA ASP A 54 13.28 12.11 -1.28
C ASP A 54 12.47 11.35 -0.23
N LEU A 55 11.65 10.42 -0.70
CA LEU A 55 10.74 9.65 0.14
C LEU A 55 11.49 8.74 1.13
N LYS A 56 12.70 8.28 0.79
CA LYS A 56 13.50 7.49 1.73
C LYS A 56 13.97 8.35 2.90
N LEU A 57 14.41 9.59 2.59
CA LEU A 57 14.76 10.56 3.62
C LEU A 57 13.55 10.89 4.52
N VAL A 58 12.38 11.18 3.93
CA VAL A 58 11.15 11.47 4.68
C VAL A 58 10.78 10.32 5.62
N ARG A 59 10.69 9.09 5.10
CA ARG A 59 10.40 7.89 5.91
C ARG A 59 11.40 7.73 7.05
N ASN A 60 12.70 7.86 6.78
CA ASN A 60 13.72 7.68 7.81
C ASN A 60 13.57 8.72 8.92
N VAL A 61 13.30 9.98 8.58
CA VAL A 61 13.06 11.03 9.58
C VAL A 61 11.77 10.78 10.39
N TYR A 62 10.72 10.24 9.77
CA TYR A 62 9.53 9.80 10.50
C TYR A 62 9.82 8.65 11.46
N LEU A 63 10.63 7.66 11.07
CA LEU A 63 11.03 6.57 11.96
C LEU A 63 11.88 7.09 13.12
N GLU A 64 12.83 7.99 12.87
CA GLU A 64 13.59 8.67 13.93
C GLU A 64 12.67 9.42 14.91
N PHE A 65 11.63 10.08 14.40
CA PHE A 65 10.62 10.72 15.25
C PHE A 65 9.91 9.72 16.15
N VAL A 66 9.41 8.61 15.58
CA VAL A 66 8.75 7.53 16.34
C VAL A 66 9.67 6.99 17.44
N GLU A 67 10.94 6.77 17.14
CA GLU A 67 11.93 6.33 18.12
C GLU A 67 12.18 7.35 19.22
N SER A 68 12.31 8.63 18.86
CA SER A 68 12.57 9.72 19.81
C SER A 68 11.46 9.89 20.86
N MET A 69 10.23 9.49 20.53
CA MET A 69 9.10 9.54 21.46
C MET A 69 9.07 8.38 22.45
N GLY A 70 9.93 7.36 22.28
CA GLY A 70 9.97 6.18 23.14
C GLY A 70 8.71 5.30 23.07
N ASN A 71 7.84 5.51 22.08
CA ASN A 71 6.51 4.91 22.04
C ASN A 71 6.50 3.55 21.30
N ARG A 72 7.42 2.66 21.69
CA ARG A 72 7.56 1.32 21.06
C ARG A 72 6.31 0.47 21.22
N GLY A 73 5.65 0.56 22.38
CA GLY A 73 4.42 -0.19 22.67
C GLY A 73 3.29 0.15 21.70
N ALA A 74 3.05 1.44 21.46
CA ALA A 74 2.04 1.89 20.51
C ALA A 74 2.35 1.44 19.08
N MET A 75 3.60 1.57 18.64
CA MET A 75 4.00 1.13 17.29
C MET A 75 3.83 -0.38 17.14
N ASN A 76 4.20 -1.17 18.16
CA ASN A 76 4.01 -2.62 18.14
C ASN A 76 2.53 -3.00 18.05
N HIS A 77 1.67 -2.31 18.80
CA HIS A 77 0.23 -2.52 18.74
C HIS A 77 -0.33 -2.17 17.35
N PHE A 78 0.08 -1.03 16.80
CA PHE A 78 -0.30 -0.59 15.46
C PHE A 78 0.09 -1.62 14.39
N LEU A 79 1.36 -2.03 14.34
CA LEU A 79 1.85 -3.00 13.36
C LEU A 79 1.17 -4.37 13.47
N ARG A 80 0.84 -4.83 14.69
CA ARG A 80 0.07 -6.07 14.88
C ARG A 80 -1.34 -5.95 14.31
N ASN A 81 -1.98 -4.79 14.44
CA ASN A 81 -3.29 -4.56 13.86
C ASN A 81 -3.23 -4.57 12.33
N GLU A 82 -2.20 -3.97 11.73
CA GLU A 82 -1.99 -3.99 10.27
C GLU A 82 -1.81 -5.41 9.72
N MET A 83 -1.00 -6.22 10.40
CA MET A 83 -0.83 -7.64 10.08
C MET A 83 -2.16 -8.41 10.17
N ARG A 84 -2.96 -8.14 11.20
CA ARG A 84 -4.28 -8.76 11.38
C ARG A 84 -5.24 -8.38 10.25
N LEU A 85 -5.31 -7.09 9.91
CA LEU A 85 -6.16 -6.58 8.83
C LEU A 85 -5.77 -7.18 7.47
N ALA A 86 -4.47 -7.28 7.18
CA ALA A 86 -3.98 -7.91 5.96
C ALA A 86 -4.38 -9.40 5.88
N ALA A 87 -4.25 -10.14 6.99
CA ALA A 87 -4.66 -11.55 7.05
C ALA A 87 -6.18 -11.74 6.92
N GLU A 88 -6.99 -10.79 7.39
CA GLU A 88 -8.44 -10.79 7.19
C GLU A 88 -8.80 -10.49 5.73
N ALA A 89 -8.16 -9.49 5.12
CA ALA A 89 -8.35 -9.16 3.71
C ALA A 89 -7.98 -10.33 2.79
N ALA A 90 -6.86 -11.01 3.06
CA ALA A 90 -6.44 -12.20 2.30
C ALA A 90 -7.47 -13.33 2.39
N ARG A 91 -8.01 -13.61 3.59
CA ARG A 91 -9.06 -14.63 3.79
C ARG A 91 -10.36 -14.27 3.08
N ALA A 92 -10.76 -13.00 3.12
CA ALA A 92 -11.95 -12.53 2.41
C ALA A 92 -11.77 -12.65 0.88
N ALA A 93 -10.58 -12.32 0.36
CA ALA A 93 -10.26 -12.47 -1.05
C ALA A 93 -10.29 -13.94 -1.50
N GLU A 94 -9.78 -14.87 -0.69
CA GLU A 94 -9.88 -16.31 -0.95
C GLU A 94 -11.33 -16.81 -0.99
N GLN A 95 -12.17 -16.33 -0.07
CA GLN A 95 -13.59 -16.69 -0.05
C GLN A 95 -14.31 -16.16 -1.30
N ALA A 96 -14.09 -14.91 -1.69
CA ALA A 96 -14.65 -14.33 -2.90
C ALA A 96 -14.19 -15.08 -4.17
N ALA A 97 -12.93 -15.53 -4.21
CA ALA A 97 -12.41 -16.34 -5.31
C ALA A 97 -13.07 -17.73 -5.39
N ARG A 98 -13.43 -18.32 -4.24
CA ARG A 98 -14.17 -19.61 -4.18
C ARG A 98 -15.65 -19.45 -4.53
N GLU A 99 -16.25 -18.29 -4.26
CA GLU A 99 -17.66 -18.01 -4.56
C GLU A 99 -17.92 -17.55 -6.00
N THR A 100 -16.87 -17.28 -6.78
CA THR A 100 -17.02 -17.00 -8.21
C THR A 100 -17.41 -18.29 -8.94
N PRO A 101 -18.66 -18.44 -9.45
CA PRO A 101 -19.03 -19.65 -10.17
C PRO A 101 -18.19 -19.70 -11.44
N ALA A 102 -17.55 -20.86 -11.70
CA ALA A 102 -16.99 -21.14 -13.00
C ALA A 102 -18.13 -21.10 -14.03
N VAL A 103 -18.31 -19.95 -14.69
CA VAL A 103 -19.17 -19.84 -15.86
C VAL A 103 -18.60 -20.83 -16.88
N PRO A 104 -19.33 -21.88 -17.28
CA PRO A 104 -18.88 -22.71 -18.38
C PRO A 104 -18.75 -21.81 -19.60
N GLN A 105 -17.55 -21.69 -20.16
CA GLN A 105 -17.37 -21.00 -21.43
C GLN A 105 -18.14 -21.78 -22.50
N ALA A 106 -19.37 -21.34 -22.79
CA ALA A 106 -20.10 -21.78 -23.95
C ALA A 106 -19.37 -21.29 -25.21
N PRO A 107 -19.12 -22.14 -26.22
CA PRO A 107 -18.45 -21.70 -27.43
C PRO A 107 -19.45 -21.02 -28.39
N ALA A 108 -18.90 -20.05 -29.13
CA ALA A 108 -19.41 -19.41 -30.36
C ALA A 108 -20.43 -18.27 -30.23
N HIS A 109 -20.07 -17.10 -30.78
CA HIS A 109 -20.82 -16.30 -31.77
C HIS A 109 -19.95 -15.08 -32.14
N HIS A 110 -19.09 -15.17 -33.17
CA HIS A 110 -19.32 -14.59 -34.50
C HIS A 110 -20.02 -13.21 -34.48
N GLY A 111 -19.28 -12.11 -34.72
CA GLY A 111 -19.95 -10.80 -34.76
C GLY A 111 -19.26 -9.57 -35.36
N TRP A 112 -17.96 -9.57 -35.66
CA TRP A 112 -17.30 -8.41 -36.30
C TRP A 112 -16.54 -8.79 -37.57
N PHE A 113 -15.67 -9.79 -37.48
CA PHE A 113 -14.72 -10.11 -38.56
C PHE A 113 -15.36 -10.70 -39.83
N ALA A 114 -16.55 -11.31 -39.74
CA ALA A 114 -17.26 -11.86 -40.89
C ALA A 114 -17.83 -10.76 -41.82
N ARG A 115 -18.12 -9.55 -41.29
CA ARG A 115 -18.65 -8.43 -42.08
C ARG A 115 -17.56 -7.74 -42.89
N LEU A 116 -16.30 -7.75 -42.42
CA LEU A 116 -15.15 -7.18 -43.14
C LEU A 116 -14.76 -8.04 -44.35
N ARG A 117 -14.80 -9.37 -44.22
CA ARG A 117 -14.36 -10.28 -45.29
C ARG A 117 -15.32 -10.32 -46.49
N ARG A 118 -16.61 -10.05 -46.28
CA ARG A 118 -17.61 -9.97 -47.36
C ARG A 118 -17.43 -8.72 -48.25
N ARG A 119 -16.74 -7.68 -47.79
CA ARG A 119 -16.52 -6.43 -48.55
C ARG A 119 -15.34 -6.50 -49.51
N MET A 120 -14.44 -7.47 -49.35
CA MET A 120 -13.29 -7.67 -50.25
C MET A 120 -13.55 -8.65 -51.39
N GLN A 121 -14.62 -9.46 -51.35
CA GLN A 121 -14.98 -10.38 -52.45
C GLN A 121 -15.93 -9.77 -53.49
N ALA A 122 -16.41 -8.55 -53.29
CA ALA A 122 -17.24 -7.83 -54.27
C ALA A 122 -16.42 -6.92 -55.21
N ARG A 123 -15.11 -7.16 -55.34
CA ARG A 123 -14.21 -6.34 -56.15
C ARG A 123 -13.08 -7.15 -56.82
N ALA A 124 -13.42 -8.36 -57.26
CA ALA A 124 -12.66 -9.17 -58.21
C ALA A 124 -13.62 -9.69 -59.27
#